data_AF-A0AAR2J7G6-F1
#
_entry.id   AF-A0AAR2J7G6-F1
#
_cell.length_a   1.000
_cell.length_b   1.000
_cell.length_c   1.000
_cell.angle_alpha   90.00
_cell.angle_beta   90.00
_cell.angle_gamma   90.00
#
_symmetry.space_group_name_H-M   'P 1'
#
loop_
_entity.id
_entity.type
_entity.pdbx_description
1 polymer ?
#
loop_
_entity_poly.entity_id
_entity_poly.type
_entity_poly.pdbx_seq_one_letter_code
_entity_poly.pdbx_strand_id
1 'polypeptide(L)'
;MLWGWGLAAILLTFGILSWGERGLEIPEYDGKDRVHILTNKNYRTVMKKYDVMVIYYHKAIGQNRMAKKQFEVEELALELAAQVLDDLDDEDIGFGLVDEKKDAAVAKKLGLEEVDSIYIFADDEIIEYDGQMAAETLVEFLYDVIEDPVEIIDNERELKGFYNLDEDIKLVGYFKSENSRHFIEYDDAAEEFHPFVKFFATFDPKIAKKLKMDLNEVDFYEPFMEEPVTIPGKPYTEAELVDYIEEHERPTLRKLEPHSMYETWEDDINGQHIVAFAEETDPDGFEFLEILKEVARENTENPDLSIIWIDPDDFPLVRASTHLTLNQILLL
;
A
#
# COMPACT_ATOMS: atom_id res chain seq x y z
N MET A 1 49.80 33.06 29.14
CA MET A 1 50.01 31.76 28.49
C MET A 1 49.39 30.56 29.22
N LEU A 2 48.98 30.65 30.50
CA LEU A 2 48.39 29.50 31.22
C LEU A 2 46.87 29.27 31.00
N TRP A 3 46.12 30.23 30.48
CA TRP A 3 44.66 30.09 30.32
C TRP A 3 44.22 29.35 29.06
N GLY A 4 45.07 29.31 28.02
CA GLY A 4 44.75 28.59 26.77
C GLY A 4 44.74 27.06 26.93
N TRP A 5 45.58 26.53 27.82
CA TRP A 5 45.66 25.10 28.10
C TRP A 5 44.48 24.59 28.94
N GLY A 6 43.92 25.44 29.82
CA GLY A 6 42.73 25.10 30.59
C GLY A 6 41.46 25.02 29.73
N LEU A 7 41.32 25.95 28.77
CA LEU A 7 40.21 25.92 27.80
C LEU A 7 40.31 24.73 26.84
N ALA A 8 41.52 24.37 26.39
CA ALA A 8 41.73 23.19 25.56
C ALA A 8 41.40 21.88 26.30
N ALA A 9 41.71 21.78 27.59
CA ALA A 9 41.36 20.61 28.41
C ALA A 9 39.84 20.47 28.61
N ILE A 10 39.12 21.58 28.81
CA ILE A 10 37.66 21.58 28.94
C ILE A 10 36.99 21.16 27.62
N LEU A 11 37.45 21.69 26.48
CA LEU A 11 36.94 21.32 25.16
C LEU A 11 37.20 19.84 24.82
N LEU A 12 38.36 19.30 25.21
CA LEU A 12 38.66 17.87 25.05
C LEU A 12 37.77 16.99 25.94
N THR A 13 37.39 17.43 27.14
CA THR A 13 36.46 16.66 28.00
C THR A 13 35.01 16.69 27.50
N PHE A 14 34.58 17.76 26.81
CA PHE A 14 33.25 17.81 26.16
C PHE A 14 33.22 17.03 24.85
N GLY A 15 34.34 16.91 24.11
CA GLY A 15 34.42 16.08 22.90
C GLY A 15 34.41 14.57 23.15
N ILE A 16 34.65 14.12 24.40
CA ILE A 16 34.55 12.69 24.79
C ILE A 16 33.09 12.34 25.20
N LEU A 17 32.26 13.34 25.49
CA LEU A 17 30.84 13.17 25.84
C LEU A 17 29.90 13.22 24.63
N SER A 18 30.39 13.56 23.44
CA SER A 18 29.72 13.23 22.19
C SER A 18 29.95 11.75 21.88
N TRP A 19 29.33 10.87 22.65
CA TRP A 19 28.84 9.63 22.06
C TRP A 19 27.85 10.08 21.00
N GLY A 20 28.28 10.07 19.74
CA GLY A 20 27.31 10.00 18.66
C GLY A 20 26.43 8.80 18.98
N GLU A 21 25.15 9.04 19.21
CA GLU A 21 24.17 7.97 19.14
C GLU A 21 24.48 7.20 17.85
N ARG A 22 24.54 5.86 17.93
CA ARG A 22 24.64 5.03 16.72
C ARG A 22 23.33 5.23 15.97
N GLY A 23 23.26 6.28 15.16
CA GLY A 23 22.12 6.60 14.34
C GLY A 23 22.22 5.87 13.00
N LEU A 24 21.09 5.29 12.58
CA LEU A 24 20.86 4.59 11.31
C LEU A 24 21.83 3.43 11.04
N GLU A 25 21.80 2.40 11.90
CA GLU A 25 22.23 1.06 11.48
C GLU A 25 21.02 0.39 10.82
N ILE A 26 21.10 0.13 9.50
CA ILE A 26 20.08 -0.67 8.80
C ILE A 26 20.05 -2.05 9.47
N PRO A 27 18.89 -2.54 9.93
CA PRO A 27 18.80 -3.86 10.56
C PRO A 27 19.27 -4.95 9.60
N GLU A 28 20.33 -5.66 9.96
CA GLU A 28 20.68 -6.91 9.28
C GLU A 28 19.79 -8.05 9.82
N TYR A 29 19.47 -9.03 8.98
CA TYR A 29 18.75 -10.22 9.43
C TYR A 29 19.49 -10.88 10.59
N ASP A 30 18.84 -11.00 11.74
CA ASP A 30 19.45 -11.48 12.97
C ASP A 30 19.57 -13.01 13.05
N GLY A 31 19.08 -13.71 12.03
CA GLY A 31 19.13 -15.18 11.91
C GLY A 31 18.10 -15.92 12.76
N LYS A 32 17.16 -15.23 13.41
CA LYS A 32 16.05 -15.87 14.12
C LYS A 32 14.92 -16.19 13.15
N ASP A 33 14.37 -17.38 13.30
CA ASP A 33 13.22 -17.89 12.56
C ASP A 33 11.93 -17.32 13.16
N ARG A 34 11.23 -16.46 12.41
CA ARG A 34 9.98 -15.82 12.81
C ARG A 34 8.78 -16.32 12.01
N VAL A 35 9.01 -16.84 10.80
CA VAL A 35 7.93 -17.22 9.88
C VAL A 35 7.41 -18.63 10.19
N HIS A 36 6.12 -18.75 10.48
CA HIS A 36 5.50 -20.02 10.87
C HIS A 36 5.18 -20.90 9.67
N ILE A 37 5.67 -22.14 9.68
CA ILE A 37 5.13 -23.15 8.75
C ILE A 37 3.74 -23.59 9.23
N LEU A 38 2.70 -23.22 8.48
CA LEU A 38 1.32 -23.50 8.80
C LEU A 38 0.89 -24.87 8.26
N THR A 39 0.51 -25.73 9.19
CA THR A 39 0.05 -27.09 8.91
C THR A 39 -1.30 -27.33 9.55
N ASN A 40 -1.95 -28.44 9.18
CA ASN A 40 -3.21 -28.86 9.80
C ASN A 40 -3.15 -29.01 11.33
N LYS A 41 -1.95 -29.12 11.92
CA LYS A 41 -1.76 -29.30 13.37
C LYS A 41 -1.72 -27.99 14.15
N ASN A 42 -1.20 -26.91 13.56
CA ASN A 42 -0.88 -25.67 14.28
C ASN A 42 -1.62 -24.43 13.76
N TYR A 43 -2.13 -24.41 12.52
CA TYR A 43 -2.65 -23.16 11.91
C TYR A 43 -3.63 -22.42 12.84
N ARG A 44 -4.65 -23.09 13.40
CA ARG A 44 -5.62 -22.47 14.32
C ARG A 44 -5.01 -21.86 15.58
N THR A 45 -3.90 -22.40 16.06
CA THR A 45 -3.24 -21.91 17.27
C THR A 45 -2.34 -20.73 16.93
N VAL A 46 -1.69 -20.77 15.76
CA VAL A 46 -0.84 -19.67 15.28
C VAL A 46 -1.69 -18.46 14.91
N MET A 47 -2.74 -18.64 14.09
CA MET A 47 -3.65 -17.56 13.69
C MET A 47 -4.28 -16.80 14.87
N LYS A 48 -4.42 -17.44 16.04
CA LYS A 48 -5.03 -16.83 17.24
C LYS A 48 -4.05 -16.06 18.12
N LYS A 49 -2.75 -16.14 17.79
CA LYS A 49 -1.69 -15.50 18.56
C LYS A 49 -1.49 -14.05 18.13
N TYR A 50 -1.83 -13.74 16.89
CA TYR A 50 -1.52 -12.52 16.20
C TYR A 50 -2.81 -11.79 15.87
N ASP A 51 -2.77 -10.47 15.95
CA ASP A 51 -3.88 -9.60 15.57
C ASP A 51 -3.95 -9.52 14.03
N VAL A 52 -2.78 -9.40 13.38
CA VAL A 52 -2.63 -9.52 11.92
C VAL A 52 -1.79 -10.73 11.55
N MET A 53 -2.25 -11.55 10.61
CA MET A 53 -1.49 -12.69 10.09
C MET A 53 -1.25 -12.58 8.58
N VAL A 54 0.03 -12.46 8.21
CA VAL A 54 0.53 -12.45 6.84
C VAL A 54 0.90 -13.87 6.41
N ILE A 55 0.27 -14.41 5.36
CA ILE A 55 0.46 -15.78 4.90
C ILE A 55 0.89 -15.79 3.45
N TYR A 56 2.10 -16.28 3.19
CA TYR A 56 2.54 -16.56 1.82
C TYR A 56 2.10 -17.97 1.39
N TYR A 57 1.21 -18.04 0.40
CA TYR A 57 0.70 -19.28 -0.16
C TYR A 57 1.55 -19.75 -1.34
N HIS A 58 2.62 -20.47 -1.03
CA HIS A 58 3.71 -20.69 -1.97
C HIS A 58 3.57 -21.97 -2.80
N LYS A 59 4.17 -21.93 -4.00
CA LYS A 59 4.32 -23.09 -4.89
C LYS A 59 5.08 -24.23 -4.19
N ALA A 60 4.66 -25.46 -4.44
CA ALA A 60 5.34 -26.62 -3.86
C ALA A 60 6.80 -26.73 -4.34
N ILE A 61 7.73 -26.71 -3.38
CA ILE A 61 9.17 -26.73 -3.66
C ILE A 61 9.60 -28.12 -4.15
N GLY A 62 9.89 -28.22 -5.45
CA GLY A 62 10.42 -29.44 -6.07
C GLY A 62 11.94 -29.62 -5.90
N GLN A 63 12.53 -30.55 -6.67
CA GLN A 63 13.99 -30.75 -6.69
C GLN A 63 14.75 -29.70 -7.54
N ASN A 64 14.03 -28.76 -8.18
CA ASN A 64 14.65 -27.74 -9.02
C ASN A 64 15.42 -26.73 -8.14
N ARG A 65 16.73 -26.64 -8.35
CA ARG A 65 17.61 -25.74 -7.61
C ARG A 65 17.23 -24.26 -7.75
N MET A 66 16.74 -23.82 -8.90
CA MET A 66 16.34 -22.43 -9.11
C MET A 66 15.08 -22.10 -8.32
N ALA A 67 14.05 -22.95 -8.40
CA ALA A 67 12.82 -22.79 -7.63
C ALA A 67 13.09 -22.79 -6.10
N LYS A 68 14.03 -23.64 -5.64
CA LYS A 68 14.43 -23.62 -4.22
C LYS A 68 15.10 -22.30 -3.81
N LYS A 69 15.98 -21.76 -4.65
CA LYS A 69 16.65 -20.49 -4.38
C LYS A 69 15.68 -19.31 -4.40
N GLN A 70 14.70 -19.34 -5.31
CA GLN A 70 13.65 -18.33 -5.37
C GLN A 70 12.87 -18.31 -4.06
N PHE A 71 12.38 -19.47 -3.63
CA PHE A 71 11.72 -19.62 -2.33
C PHE A 71 12.57 -19.16 -1.15
N GLU A 72 13.87 -19.49 -1.12
CA GLU A 72 14.79 -19.02 -0.07
C GLU A 72 14.93 -17.48 -0.02
N VAL A 73 14.72 -16.78 -1.15
CA VAL A 73 14.73 -15.31 -1.20
C VAL A 73 13.39 -14.75 -0.72
N GLU A 74 12.28 -15.36 -1.11
CA GLU A 74 10.92 -14.97 -0.70
C GLU A 74 10.73 -15.17 0.80
N GLU A 75 11.13 -16.33 1.33
CA GLU A 75 11.16 -16.61 2.77
C GLU A 75 12.02 -15.60 3.53
N LEU A 76 13.19 -15.22 2.97
CA LEU A 76 14.05 -14.20 3.60
C LEU A 76 13.40 -12.81 3.62
N ALA A 77 12.63 -12.44 2.59
CA ALA A 77 11.91 -11.17 2.58
C ALA A 77 10.86 -11.13 3.71
N LEU A 78 10.11 -12.22 3.91
CA LEU A 78 9.14 -12.35 4.99
C LEU A 78 9.82 -12.34 6.37
N GLU A 79 10.95 -13.02 6.52
CA GLU A 79 11.73 -13.01 7.78
C GLU A 79 12.25 -11.62 8.14
N LEU A 80 12.66 -10.83 7.15
CA LEU A 80 13.08 -9.45 7.33
C LEU A 80 11.92 -8.54 7.71
N ALA A 81 10.78 -8.66 7.02
CA ALA A 81 9.57 -7.92 7.37
C ALA A 81 9.11 -8.26 8.80
N ALA A 82 9.06 -9.54 9.13
CA ALA A 82 8.75 -10.02 10.48
C ALA A 82 9.71 -9.48 11.53
N GLN A 83 11.01 -9.34 11.21
CA GLN A 83 11.98 -8.77 12.14
C GLN A 83 11.75 -7.28 12.40
N VAL A 84 11.39 -6.51 11.37
CA VAL A 84 11.13 -5.07 11.50
C VAL A 84 9.85 -4.82 12.30
N LEU A 85 8.83 -5.66 12.09
CA LEU A 85 7.52 -5.51 12.72
C LEU A 85 7.42 -6.20 14.11
N ASP A 86 8.41 -7.00 14.51
CA ASP A 86 8.49 -7.69 15.81
C ASP A 86 8.50 -6.72 17.01
N ASP A 87 8.96 -5.48 16.77
CA ASP A 87 9.08 -4.41 17.78
C ASP A 87 7.90 -3.40 17.71
N LEU A 88 6.85 -3.68 16.94
CA LEU A 88 5.64 -2.84 16.95
C LEU A 88 4.88 -3.03 18.26
N ASP A 89 4.59 -1.91 18.93
CA ASP A 89 3.88 -1.90 20.21
C ASP A 89 2.35 -1.99 20.05
N ASP A 90 1.83 -1.61 18.88
CA ASP A 90 0.38 -1.42 18.67
C ASP A 90 -0.34 -2.74 18.30
N GLU A 91 0.24 -3.57 17.41
CA GLU A 91 -0.38 -4.80 16.90
C GLU A 91 0.61 -5.98 16.86
N ASP A 92 0.18 -7.19 17.27
CA ASP A 92 0.98 -8.41 17.15
C ASP A 92 0.90 -8.95 15.71
N ILE A 93 1.88 -8.66 14.84
CA ILE A 93 1.91 -9.14 13.45
C ILE A 93 2.66 -10.47 13.31
N GLY A 94 1.98 -11.48 12.75
CA GLY A 94 2.52 -12.82 12.50
C GLY A 94 2.75 -13.09 11.02
N PHE A 95 3.80 -13.87 10.71
CA PHE A 95 4.10 -14.30 9.34
C PHE A 95 4.02 -15.83 9.22
N GLY A 96 3.56 -16.34 8.09
CA GLY A 96 3.43 -17.77 7.88
C GLY A 96 3.53 -18.22 6.44
N LEU A 97 3.79 -19.52 6.28
CA LEU A 97 3.95 -20.22 5.01
C LEU A 97 2.94 -21.35 4.90
N VAL A 98 2.28 -21.44 3.75
CA VAL A 98 1.40 -22.57 3.39
C VAL A 98 1.86 -23.16 2.07
N ASP A 99 2.20 -24.45 2.06
CA ASP A 99 2.60 -25.16 0.83
C ASP A 99 1.36 -25.65 0.07
N GLU A 100 1.23 -25.25 -1.20
CA GLU A 100 0.15 -25.65 -2.13
C GLU A 100 -0.16 -27.15 -2.13
N LYS A 101 0.86 -28.02 -1.99
CA LYS A 101 0.68 -29.48 -2.07
C LYS A 101 0.66 -30.14 -0.72
N LYS A 102 1.58 -29.77 0.19
CA LYS A 102 1.69 -30.43 1.50
C LYS A 102 0.56 -30.00 2.43
N ASP A 103 0.14 -28.75 2.34
CA ASP A 103 -0.79 -28.10 3.25
C ASP A 103 -2.04 -27.57 2.53
N ALA A 104 -2.39 -28.16 1.38
CA ALA A 104 -3.60 -27.86 0.59
C ALA A 104 -4.91 -27.82 1.42
N ALA A 105 -5.01 -28.67 2.45
CA ALA A 105 -6.18 -28.70 3.32
C ALA A 105 -6.21 -27.55 4.35
N VAL A 106 -5.09 -26.87 4.59
CA VAL A 106 -5.00 -25.60 5.33
C VAL A 106 -5.39 -24.46 4.40
N ALA A 107 -4.77 -24.38 3.21
CA ALA A 107 -5.11 -23.37 2.19
C ALA A 107 -6.63 -23.30 1.94
N LYS A 108 -7.26 -24.45 1.65
CA LYS A 108 -8.71 -24.53 1.46
C LYS A 108 -9.56 -24.08 2.67
N LYS A 109 -9.05 -24.22 3.90
CA LYS A 109 -9.79 -23.80 5.10
C LYS A 109 -9.62 -22.32 5.39
N LEU A 110 -8.52 -21.74 4.93
CA LEU A 110 -8.22 -20.32 5.06
C LEU A 110 -8.71 -19.51 3.85
N GLY A 111 -9.18 -20.17 2.79
CA GLY A 111 -9.66 -19.48 1.58
C GLY A 111 -8.54 -19.04 0.64
N LEU A 112 -7.33 -19.61 0.75
CA LEU A 112 -6.22 -19.25 -0.13
C LEU A 112 -6.44 -19.92 -1.50
N GLU A 113 -6.69 -19.10 -2.53
CA GLU A 113 -7.04 -19.59 -3.87
C GLU A 113 -5.86 -19.47 -4.83
N GLU A 114 -5.18 -18.32 -4.81
CA GLU A 114 -4.11 -18.00 -5.74
C GLU A 114 -2.73 -18.39 -5.20
N VAL A 115 -2.09 -19.28 -5.94
CA VAL A 115 -0.76 -19.78 -5.59
C VAL A 115 0.27 -18.75 -6.01
N ASP A 116 1.22 -18.50 -5.12
CA ASP A 116 2.26 -17.46 -5.22
C ASP A 116 1.81 -16.07 -4.73
N SER A 117 0.63 -15.97 -4.09
CA SER A 117 0.13 -14.74 -3.47
C SER A 117 0.37 -14.69 -1.96
N ILE A 118 0.32 -13.48 -1.40
CA ILE A 118 0.27 -13.24 0.04
C ILE A 118 -1.16 -12.89 0.45
N TYR A 119 -1.62 -13.50 1.54
CA TYR A 119 -2.92 -13.21 2.15
C TYR A 119 -2.70 -12.63 3.53
N ILE A 120 -3.28 -11.47 3.80
CA ILE A 120 -3.20 -10.78 5.08
C ILE A 120 -4.55 -10.87 5.75
N PHE A 121 -4.58 -11.52 6.91
CA PHE A 121 -5.76 -11.62 7.76
C PHE A 121 -5.63 -10.51 8.81
N ALA A 122 -6.52 -9.52 8.76
CA ALA A 122 -6.59 -8.44 9.73
C ALA A 122 -8.06 -8.31 10.16
N ASP A 123 -8.32 -8.35 11.47
CA ASP A 123 -9.68 -8.41 12.01
C ASP A 123 -10.54 -9.53 11.38
N ASP A 124 -11.64 -9.18 10.71
CA ASP A 124 -12.53 -10.10 10.00
C ASP A 124 -12.28 -10.10 8.47
N GLU A 125 -11.31 -9.32 7.99
CA GLU A 125 -10.98 -9.14 6.58
C GLU A 125 -9.80 -10.00 6.09
N ILE A 126 -9.84 -10.33 4.79
CA ILE A 126 -8.77 -11.06 4.10
C ILE A 126 -8.34 -10.25 2.89
N ILE A 127 -7.17 -9.63 3.00
CA ILE A 127 -6.58 -8.83 1.95
C ILE A 127 -5.65 -9.71 1.12
N GLU A 128 -5.85 -9.76 -0.19
CA GLU A 128 -4.91 -10.37 -1.13
C GLU A 128 -3.87 -9.34 -1.56
N TYR A 129 -2.61 -9.54 -1.15
CA TYR A 129 -1.49 -8.70 -1.56
C TYR A 129 -0.90 -9.24 -2.86
N ASP A 130 -1.12 -8.49 -3.93
CA ASP A 130 -0.59 -8.76 -5.27
C ASP A 130 0.45 -7.70 -5.70
N GLY A 131 1.38 -7.46 -4.77
CA GLY A 131 2.50 -6.54 -4.93
C GLY A 131 3.86 -7.24 -5.00
N GLN A 132 4.91 -6.42 -5.04
CA GLN A 132 6.28 -6.86 -5.07
C GLN A 132 6.63 -7.65 -3.80
N MET A 133 7.25 -8.83 -3.99
CA MET A 133 7.80 -9.62 -2.89
C MET A 133 9.13 -9.02 -2.39
N ALA A 134 9.05 -7.92 -1.65
CA ALA A 134 10.18 -7.23 -1.03
C ALA A 134 9.84 -6.83 0.41
N ALA A 135 10.82 -6.96 1.31
CA ALA A 135 10.59 -6.70 2.73
C ALA A 135 10.17 -5.24 3.00
N GLU A 136 10.76 -4.27 2.30
CA GLU A 136 10.43 -2.85 2.46
C GLU A 136 8.99 -2.56 2.05
N THR A 137 8.57 -3.01 0.86
CA THR A 137 7.21 -2.85 0.35
C THR A 137 6.18 -3.55 1.24
N LEU A 138 6.48 -4.76 1.72
CA LEU A 138 5.60 -5.48 2.64
C LEU A 138 5.47 -4.76 3.99
N VAL A 139 6.56 -4.21 4.52
CA VAL A 139 6.53 -3.45 5.77
C VAL A 139 5.68 -2.20 5.60
N GLU A 140 5.90 -1.44 4.53
CA GLU A 140 5.10 -0.24 4.21
C GLU A 140 3.62 -0.59 4.06
N PHE A 141 3.28 -1.60 3.26
CA PHE A 141 1.90 -2.05 3.08
C PHE A 141 1.25 -2.49 4.41
N LEU A 142 1.99 -3.21 5.27
CA LEU A 142 1.46 -3.65 6.55
C LEU A 142 1.27 -2.51 7.55
N TYR A 143 2.02 -1.42 7.44
CA TYR A 143 1.73 -0.21 8.21
C TYR A 143 0.39 0.38 7.77
N ASP A 144 0.12 0.45 6.48
CA ASP A 144 -1.17 0.93 5.98
C ASP A 144 -2.32 0.01 6.43
N VAL A 145 -2.13 -1.33 6.42
CA VAL A 145 -3.15 -2.29 6.86
C VAL A 145 -3.56 -2.10 8.32
N ILE A 146 -2.62 -1.78 9.22
CA ILE A 146 -2.91 -1.62 10.65
C ILE A 146 -3.44 -0.23 11.02
N GLU A 147 -3.43 0.72 10.08
CA GLU A 147 -4.05 2.03 10.29
C GLU A 147 -5.58 1.93 10.19
N ASP A 148 -6.28 2.88 10.79
CA ASP A 148 -7.75 2.96 10.70
C ASP A 148 -8.16 3.14 9.22
N PRO A 149 -9.23 2.46 8.75
CA PRO A 149 -9.65 2.51 7.35
C PRO A 149 -10.14 3.90 6.91
N VAL A 150 -10.55 4.75 7.87
CA VAL A 150 -11.01 6.12 7.60
C VAL A 150 -10.21 7.17 8.36
N GLU A 151 -9.47 7.99 7.63
CA GLU A 151 -8.72 9.12 8.17
C GLU A 151 -9.61 10.34 8.45
N ILE A 152 -9.56 10.89 9.67
CA ILE A 152 -10.35 12.06 10.05
C ILE A 152 -9.62 13.37 9.75
N ILE A 153 -10.21 14.21 8.90
CA ILE A 153 -9.77 15.58 8.61
C ILE A 153 -10.44 16.55 9.58
N ASP A 154 -9.68 16.99 10.58
CA ASP A 154 -10.13 17.92 11.63
C ASP A 154 -9.60 19.35 11.45
N ASN A 155 -8.53 19.53 10.66
CA ASN A 155 -7.87 20.83 10.51
C ASN A 155 -7.38 21.12 9.09
N GLU A 156 -6.91 22.36 8.88
CA GLU A 156 -6.47 22.83 7.55
C GLU A 156 -5.18 22.18 7.05
N ARG A 157 -4.35 21.65 7.95
CA ARG A 157 -3.10 20.99 7.58
C ARG A 157 -3.40 19.60 7.03
N GLU A 158 -4.26 18.84 7.69
CA GLU A 158 -4.78 17.55 7.19
C GLU A 158 -5.52 17.74 5.88
N LEU A 159 -6.39 18.76 5.77
CA LEU A 159 -7.06 19.07 4.51
C LEU A 159 -6.07 19.35 3.37
N LYS A 160 -4.93 19.97 3.68
CA LYS A 160 -3.87 20.16 2.69
C LYS A 160 -3.18 18.83 2.35
N GLY A 161 -2.95 17.96 3.33
CA GLY A 161 -2.43 16.60 3.13
C GLY A 161 -3.33 15.81 2.18
N PHE A 162 -4.63 15.80 2.45
CA PHE A 162 -5.66 15.20 1.60
C PHE A 162 -5.54 15.66 0.13
N TYR A 163 -5.40 16.96 -0.13
CA TYR A 163 -5.26 17.46 -1.51
C TYR A 163 -3.91 17.14 -2.18
N ASN A 164 -2.89 16.76 -1.42
CA ASN A 164 -1.58 16.39 -1.98
C ASN A 164 -1.52 14.93 -2.43
N LEU A 165 -2.48 14.08 -2.03
CA LEU A 165 -2.58 12.70 -2.48
C LEU A 165 -3.29 12.67 -3.84
N ASP A 166 -2.57 12.83 -4.95
CA ASP A 166 -3.17 12.83 -6.29
C ASP A 166 -2.97 11.54 -7.07
N GLU A 167 -2.24 10.57 -6.53
CA GLU A 167 -1.91 9.30 -7.20
C GLU A 167 -2.92 8.18 -6.88
N ASP A 168 -3.55 8.24 -5.71
CA ASP A 168 -4.47 7.23 -5.21
C ASP A 168 -5.95 7.58 -5.46
N ILE A 169 -6.78 6.54 -5.60
CA ILE A 169 -8.22 6.71 -5.45
C ILE A 169 -8.49 7.11 -4.01
N LYS A 170 -9.26 8.18 -3.81
CA LYS A 170 -9.65 8.61 -2.47
C LYS A 170 -11.07 9.11 -2.39
N LEU A 171 -11.70 8.90 -1.24
CA LEU A 171 -13.03 9.38 -0.94
C LEU A 171 -12.99 10.33 0.25
N VAL A 172 -13.89 11.31 0.28
CA VAL A 172 -14.11 12.14 1.47
C VAL A 172 -15.58 12.26 1.76
N GLY A 173 -15.97 11.99 3.00
CA GLY A 173 -17.34 12.14 3.49
C GLY A 173 -17.50 13.23 4.54
N TYR A 174 -18.60 13.99 4.50
CA TYR A 174 -18.97 14.90 5.60
C TYR A 174 -20.13 14.34 6.41
N PHE A 175 -19.87 13.98 7.66
CA PHE A 175 -20.86 13.38 8.54
C PHE A 175 -21.08 14.18 9.81
N LYS A 176 -22.12 13.81 10.57
CA LYS A 176 -22.47 14.51 11.80
C LYS A 176 -21.48 14.23 12.95
N SER A 177 -20.99 13.00 13.01
CA SER A 177 -20.09 12.47 14.04
C SER A 177 -19.76 11.00 13.72
N GLU A 178 -18.73 10.45 14.35
CA GLU A 178 -18.39 9.02 14.34
C GLU A 178 -19.59 8.12 14.67
N ASN A 179 -20.44 8.53 15.62
CA ASN A 179 -21.61 7.75 16.04
C ASN A 179 -22.82 7.88 15.09
N SER A 180 -22.67 8.55 13.95
CA SER A 180 -23.78 8.74 13.02
C SER A 180 -23.93 7.51 12.14
N ARG A 181 -25.18 7.05 11.92
CA ARG A 181 -25.43 5.86 11.10
C ARG A 181 -24.74 5.94 9.73
N HIS A 182 -24.74 7.10 9.08
CA HIS A 182 -24.16 7.27 7.75
C HIS A 182 -22.63 7.23 7.74
N PHE A 183 -21.99 7.57 8.85
CA PHE A 183 -20.55 7.38 8.99
C PHE A 183 -20.24 5.91 9.19
N ILE A 184 -21.00 5.20 10.03
CA ILE A 184 -20.80 3.75 10.25
C ILE A 184 -20.89 2.99 8.92
N GLU A 185 -21.91 3.25 8.09
CA GLU A 185 -22.00 2.55 6.79
C GLU A 185 -20.96 3.01 5.76
N TYR A 186 -20.26 4.13 6.01
CA TYR A 186 -19.13 4.59 5.20
C TYR A 186 -17.81 3.97 5.68
N ASP A 187 -17.67 3.79 6.99
CA ASP A 187 -16.57 3.10 7.68
C ASP A 187 -16.57 1.61 7.33
N ASP A 188 -17.74 0.95 7.42
CA ASP A 188 -17.94 -0.44 6.99
C ASP A 188 -17.56 -0.61 5.49
N ALA A 189 -17.88 0.37 4.63
CA ALA A 189 -17.50 0.33 3.22
C ALA A 189 -16.00 0.59 2.99
N ALA A 190 -15.32 1.28 3.91
CA ALA A 190 -13.89 1.55 3.81
C ALA A 190 -13.07 0.29 4.10
N GLU A 191 -13.53 -0.55 5.05
CA GLU A 191 -12.91 -1.83 5.39
C GLU A 191 -12.75 -2.75 4.15
N GLU A 192 -13.74 -2.77 3.25
CA GLU A 192 -13.74 -3.59 2.02
C GLU A 192 -12.63 -3.21 1.01
N PHE A 193 -12.13 -1.97 1.06
CA PHE A 193 -11.09 -1.48 0.13
C PHE A 193 -9.78 -1.13 0.82
N HIS A 194 -9.68 -1.34 2.14
CA HIS A 194 -8.50 -1.00 2.91
C HIS A 194 -7.33 -1.95 2.58
N PRO A 195 -6.10 -1.47 2.32
CA PRO A 195 -5.65 -0.08 2.33
C PRO A 195 -5.50 0.56 0.93
N PHE A 196 -6.03 -0.07 -0.13
CA PHE A 196 -5.82 0.33 -1.52
C PHE A 196 -6.57 1.61 -1.92
N VAL A 197 -7.76 1.84 -1.34
CA VAL A 197 -8.54 3.07 -1.55
C VAL A 197 -8.51 3.89 -0.26
N LYS A 198 -8.12 5.16 -0.35
CA LYS A 198 -7.97 6.02 0.84
C LYS A 198 -9.29 6.69 1.21
N PHE A 199 -9.87 6.34 2.35
CA PHE A 199 -11.10 6.96 2.84
C PHE A 199 -10.79 8.07 3.85
N PHE A 200 -11.43 9.22 3.65
CA PHE A 200 -11.36 10.34 4.56
C PHE A 200 -12.76 10.72 5.06
N ALA A 201 -12.84 11.28 6.26
CA ALA A 201 -14.06 11.88 6.75
C ALA A 201 -13.81 13.18 7.49
N THR A 202 -14.82 14.04 7.54
CA THR A 202 -14.81 15.19 8.44
C THR A 202 -16.13 15.29 9.20
N PHE A 203 -16.03 15.77 10.44
CA PHE A 203 -17.17 16.14 11.26
C PHE A 203 -17.22 17.65 11.54
N ASP A 204 -16.22 18.43 11.09
CA ASP A 204 -16.17 19.88 11.27
C ASP A 204 -16.88 20.60 10.10
N PRO A 205 -17.98 21.34 10.36
CA PRO A 205 -18.67 22.13 9.34
C PRO A 205 -17.77 23.16 8.63
N LYS A 206 -16.66 23.60 9.24
CA LYS A 206 -15.70 24.52 8.62
C LYS A 206 -14.85 23.83 7.56
N ILE A 207 -14.43 22.58 7.81
CA ILE A 207 -13.68 21.76 6.87
C ILE A 207 -14.61 21.37 5.71
N ALA A 208 -15.80 20.88 6.02
CA ALA A 208 -16.84 20.58 5.02
C ALA A 208 -17.13 21.77 4.10
N LYS A 209 -17.22 22.99 4.65
CA LYS A 209 -17.41 24.21 3.86
C LYS A 209 -16.25 24.49 2.88
N LYS A 210 -15.01 24.11 3.21
CA LYS A 210 -13.86 24.27 2.31
C LYS A 210 -13.86 23.20 1.21
N LEU A 211 -14.23 21.98 1.56
CA LEU A 211 -14.52 20.90 0.62
C LEU A 211 -15.75 21.20 -0.26
N LYS A 212 -16.60 22.14 0.17
CA LYS A 212 -17.88 22.54 -0.44
C LYS A 212 -18.97 21.46 -0.35
N MET A 213 -18.89 20.63 0.70
CA MET A 213 -19.77 19.48 0.88
C MET A 213 -21.00 19.78 1.74
N ASP A 214 -22.10 19.11 1.43
CA ASP A 214 -23.30 19.05 2.27
C ASP A 214 -23.27 17.85 3.24
N LEU A 215 -24.12 17.86 4.27
CA LEU A 215 -24.15 16.76 5.26
C LEU A 215 -24.55 15.42 4.62
N ASN A 216 -23.82 14.36 4.98
CA ASN A 216 -23.89 12.99 4.45
C ASN A 216 -23.56 12.89 2.95
N GLU A 217 -22.85 13.86 2.41
CA GLU A 217 -22.29 13.79 1.06
C GLU A 217 -20.95 13.06 1.09
N VAL A 218 -20.69 12.28 0.06
CA VAL A 218 -19.42 11.61 -0.20
C VAL A 218 -18.97 11.99 -1.61
N ASP A 219 -17.74 12.48 -1.69
CA ASP A 219 -17.07 12.83 -2.95
C ASP A 219 -16.00 11.79 -3.25
N PHE A 220 -16.01 11.27 -4.47
CA PHE A 220 -15.03 10.34 -5.02
C PHE A 220 -14.02 11.10 -5.87
N TYR A 221 -12.73 10.89 -5.61
CA TYR A 221 -11.64 11.45 -6.39
C TYR A 221 -10.93 10.33 -7.14
N GLU A 222 -11.06 10.34 -8.46
CA GLU A 222 -10.20 9.55 -9.34
C GLU A 222 -8.78 10.14 -9.33
N PRO A 223 -7.72 9.31 -9.34
CA PRO A 223 -6.33 9.74 -9.48
C PRO A 223 -6.14 10.78 -10.57
N PHE A 224 -5.32 11.78 -10.26
CA PHE A 224 -4.90 12.87 -11.14
C PHE A 224 -6.01 13.80 -11.65
N MET A 225 -7.26 13.61 -11.21
CA MET A 225 -8.39 14.50 -11.50
C MET A 225 -8.46 15.67 -10.50
N GLU A 226 -8.76 16.88 -11.00
CA GLU A 226 -8.80 18.09 -10.16
C GLU A 226 -10.10 18.22 -9.35
N GLU A 227 -11.22 17.76 -9.93
CA GLU A 227 -12.55 17.89 -9.34
C GLU A 227 -13.10 16.50 -9.04
N PRO A 228 -13.77 16.32 -7.89
CA PRO A 228 -14.37 15.05 -7.54
C PRO A 228 -15.68 14.80 -8.29
N VAL A 229 -16.14 13.56 -8.22
CA VAL A 229 -17.51 13.17 -8.54
C VAL A 229 -18.26 12.91 -7.24
N THR A 230 -19.29 13.71 -6.96
CA THR A 230 -20.19 13.46 -5.82
C THR A 230 -21.03 12.21 -6.09
N ILE A 231 -20.95 11.23 -5.20
CA ILE A 231 -21.69 9.97 -5.33
C ILE A 231 -23.21 10.28 -5.29
N PRO A 232 -24.00 9.84 -6.29
CA PRO A 232 -25.42 10.15 -6.34
C PRO A 232 -26.21 9.34 -5.29
N GLY A 233 -27.34 9.89 -4.83
CA GLY A 233 -28.33 9.09 -4.10
C GLY A 233 -28.30 9.16 -2.56
N LYS A 234 -27.52 10.06 -1.94
CA LYS A 234 -27.43 10.18 -0.47
C LYS A 234 -28.78 10.20 0.27
N PRO A 235 -28.88 9.62 1.47
CA PRO A 235 -27.81 8.92 2.21
C PRO A 235 -27.54 7.51 1.67
N TYR A 236 -26.28 7.09 1.75
CA TYR A 236 -25.80 5.81 1.22
C TYR A 236 -25.89 4.69 2.27
N THR A 237 -25.97 3.47 1.77
CA THR A 237 -25.64 2.22 2.48
C THR A 237 -24.23 1.76 2.09
N GLU A 238 -23.64 0.88 2.90
CA GLU A 238 -22.35 0.24 2.62
C GLU A 238 -22.29 -0.32 1.18
N ALA A 239 -23.26 -1.17 0.82
CA ALA A 239 -23.35 -1.76 -0.52
C ALA A 239 -23.45 -0.73 -1.66
N GLU A 240 -24.13 0.40 -1.46
CA GLU A 240 -24.21 1.45 -2.50
C GLU A 240 -22.88 2.17 -2.70
N LEU A 241 -22.03 2.26 -1.66
CA LEU A 241 -20.68 2.81 -1.75
C LEU A 241 -19.74 1.81 -2.41
N VAL A 242 -19.77 0.54 -1.99
CA VAL A 242 -19.00 -0.55 -2.58
C VAL A 242 -19.28 -0.67 -4.07
N ASP A 243 -20.56 -0.80 -4.46
CA ASP A 243 -20.98 -0.90 -5.87
C ASP A 243 -20.45 0.29 -6.68
N TYR A 244 -20.47 1.51 -6.12
CA TYR A 244 -19.99 2.70 -6.82
C TYR A 244 -18.47 2.68 -7.00
N ILE A 245 -17.71 2.28 -5.99
CA ILE A 245 -16.25 2.23 -6.06
C ILE A 245 -15.80 1.14 -7.03
N GLU A 246 -16.39 -0.06 -6.98
CA GLU A 246 -16.13 -1.14 -7.95
C GLU A 246 -16.44 -0.69 -9.40
N GLU A 247 -17.54 0.03 -9.63
CA GLU A 247 -17.87 0.57 -10.95
C GLU A 247 -16.84 1.59 -11.48
N HIS A 248 -16.03 2.18 -10.60
CA HIS A 248 -15.03 3.22 -10.91
C HIS A 248 -13.60 2.81 -10.49
N GLU A 249 -13.35 1.52 -10.26
CA GLU A 249 -12.09 1.00 -9.72
C GLU A 249 -10.89 1.15 -10.68
N ARG A 250 -11.16 1.44 -11.96
CA ARG A 250 -10.14 1.59 -13.00
C ARG A 250 -10.00 3.06 -13.41
N PRO A 251 -8.98 3.78 -12.89
CA PRO A 251 -8.68 5.14 -13.33
C PRO A 251 -8.20 5.22 -14.78
N THR A 252 -8.42 6.39 -15.37
CA THR A 252 -7.95 6.78 -16.70
C THR A 252 -6.43 6.88 -16.75
N LEU A 253 -5.83 7.38 -15.67
CA LEU A 253 -4.39 7.39 -15.44
C LEU A 253 -4.15 6.81 -14.05
N ARG A 254 -3.35 5.75 -13.98
CA ARG A 254 -3.00 5.07 -12.73
C ARG A 254 -1.49 4.90 -12.66
N LYS A 255 -0.92 5.11 -11.47
CA LYS A 255 0.49 4.85 -11.22
C LYS A 255 0.68 3.36 -10.99
N LEU A 256 1.75 2.79 -11.53
CA LEU A 256 2.17 1.45 -11.15
C LEU A 256 2.95 1.56 -9.85
N GLU A 257 2.42 0.99 -8.78
CA GLU A 257 3.06 1.05 -7.46
C GLU A 257 3.60 -0.31 -7.03
N PRO A 258 4.70 -0.37 -6.27
CA PRO A 258 5.27 -1.64 -5.83
C PRO A 258 4.28 -2.54 -5.10
N HIS A 259 3.36 -2.00 -4.30
CA HIS A 259 2.46 -2.79 -3.46
C HIS A 259 1.24 -3.38 -4.21
N SER A 260 0.95 -2.91 -5.44
CA SER A 260 -0.20 -3.31 -6.27
C SER A 260 0.19 -3.61 -7.73
N MET A 261 1.49 -3.80 -7.99
CA MET A 261 2.03 -3.83 -9.35
C MET A 261 1.50 -4.99 -10.21
N TYR A 262 1.20 -6.14 -9.61
CA TYR A 262 0.74 -7.30 -10.37
C TYR A 262 -0.76 -7.16 -10.66
N GLU A 263 -1.56 -6.77 -9.68
CA GLU A 263 -2.99 -6.47 -9.86
C GLU A 263 -3.21 -5.46 -11.00
N THR A 264 -2.50 -4.33 -10.94
CA THR A 264 -2.56 -3.28 -11.96
C THR A 264 -2.13 -3.79 -13.35
N TRP A 265 -1.17 -4.72 -13.40
CA TRP A 265 -0.64 -5.27 -14.65
C TRP A 265 -1.48 -6.41 -15.22
N GLU A 266 -2.22 -7.15 -14.39
CA GLU A 266 -3.14 -8.19 -14.82
C GLU A 266 -4.48 -7.62 -15.29
N ASP A 267 -4.83 -6.42 -14.82
CA ASP A 267 -6.02 -5.68 -15.23
C ASP A 267 -5.87 -5.00 -16.62
N ASP A 268 -5.75 -5.81 -17.67
CA ASP A 268 -5.58 -5.35 -19.06
C ASP A 268 -6.89 -4.97 -19.77
N ILE A 269 -6.79 -4.07 -20.75
CA ILE A 269 -7.91 -3.75 -21.66
C ILE A 269 -7.67 -4.49 -22.98
N ASN A 270 -8.40 -5.58 -23.19
CA ASN A 270 -8.33 -6.41 -24.40
C ASN A 270 -6.93 -7.01 -24.69
N GLY A 271 -6.21 -7.41 -23.65
CA GLY A 271 -4.86 -7.99 -23.68
C GLY A 271 -3.76 -6.95 -23.86
N GLN A 272 -4.04 -5.66 -23.61
CA GLN A 272 -3.12 -4.55 -23.88
C GLN A 272 -3.14 -3.50 -22.75
N HIS A 273 -1.99 -2.86 -22.58
CA HIS A 273 -1.79 -1.70 -21.72
C HIS A 273 -1.26 -0.52 -22.54
N ILE A 274 -1.71 0.68 -22.23
CA ILE A 274 -1.02 1.91 -22.62
C ILE A 274 -0.08 2.25 -21.47
N VAL A 275 1.23 2.20 -21.73
CA VAL A 275 2.24 2.41 -20.69
C VAL A 275 3.03 3.67 -21.00
N ALA A 276 3.15 4.55 -20.02
CA ALA A 276 3.94 5.77 -20.10
C ALA A 276 5.05 5.76 -19.04
N PHE A 277 6.28 6.02 -19.45
CA PHE A 277 7.42 6.13 -18.54
C PHE A 277 7.78 7.60 -18.34
N ALA A 278 7.79 8.06 -17.09
CA ALA A 278 8.21 9.40 -16.72
C ALA A 278 8.82 9.35 -15.32
N GLU A 279 10.07 9.79 -15.16
CA GLU A 279 10.66 10.06 -13.83
C GLU A 279 10.07 11.39 -13.33
N GLU A 280 9.32 11.39 -12.24
CA GLU A 280 8.71 12.59 -11.67
C GLU A 280 9.78 13.62 -11.26
N THR A 281 10.94 13.12 -10.82
CA THR A 281 12.05 13.95 -10.31
C THR A 281 12.90 14.57 -11.42
N ASP A 282 12.80 14.08 -12.65
CA ASP A 282 13.48 14.63 -13.83
C ASP A 282 12.63 15.74 -14.46
N PRO A 283 13.22 16.91 -14.83
CA PRO A 283 12.44 18.00 -15.41
C PRO A 283 11.67 17.65 -16.68
N ASP A 284 12.23 16.81 -17.56
CA ASP A 284 11.57 16.40 -18.80
C ASP A 284 10.47 15.36 -18.49
N GLY A 285 10.72 14.46 -17.53
CA GLY A 285 9.73 13.51 -17.02
C GLY A 285 8.53 14.20 -16.38
N PHE A 286 8.76 15.21 -15.54
CA PHE A 286 7.70 16.04 -14.94
C PHE A 286 6.85 16.76 -15.99
N GLU A 287 7.47 17.39 -16.99
CA GLU A 287 6.72 18.05 -18.08
C GLU A 287 5.87 17.04 -18.86
N PHE A 288 6.40 15.84 -19.13
CA PHE A 288 5.66 14.78 -19.81
C PHE A 288 4.50 14.24 -18.96
N LEU A 289 4.70 14.07 -17.64
CA LEU A 289 3.65 13.65 -16.72
C LEU A 289 2.49 14.66 -16.68
N GLU A 290 2.77 15.95 -16.65
CA GLU A 290 1.71 16.98 -16.69
C GLU A 290 0.87 16.90 -17.98
N ILE A 291 1.50 16.58 -19.12
CA ILE A 291 0.79 16.32 -20.38
C ILE A 291 -0.08 15.06 -20.27
N LEU A 292 0.43 13.98 -19.65
CA LEU A 292 -0.36 12.77 -19.43
C LEU A 292 -1.57 13.04 -18.55
N LYS A 293 -1.41 13.80 -17.46
CA LYS A 293 -2.51 14.22 -16.59
C LYS A 293 -3.55 15.04 -17.38
N GLU A 294 -3.13 15.96 -18.25
CA GLU A 294 -4.05 16.71 -19.13
C GLU A 294 -4.81 15.79 -20.10
N VAL A 295 -4.12 14.85 -20.76
CA VAL A 295 -4.73 13.87 -21.67
C VAL A 295 -5.74 12.99 -20.93
N ALA A 296 -5.42 12.54 -19.72
CA ALA A 296 -6.31 11.73 -18.89
C ALA A 296 -7.59 12.52 -18.55
N ARG A 297 -7.45 13.77 -18.08
CA ARG A 297 -8.60 14.64 -17.75
C ARG A 297 -9.51 14.90 -18.95
N GLU A 298 -8.94 15.11 -20.14
CA GLU A 298 -9.73 15.32 -21.36
C GLU A 298 -10.50 14.07 -21.81
N ASN A 299 -10.10 12.88 -21.34
CA ASN A 299 -10.63 11.59 -21.80
C ASN A 299 -11.16 10.70 -20.65
N THR A 300 -11.39 11.24 -19.45
CA THR A 300 -11.86 10.49 -18.26
C THR A 300 -13.17 9.73 -18.50
N GLU A 301 -14.04 10.26 -19.37
CA GLU A 301 -15.31 9.62 -19.72
C GLU A 301 -15.17 8.44 -20.72
N ASN A 302 -13.94 8.08 -21.13
CA ASN A 302 -13.69 6.98 -22.06
C ASN A 302 -13.33 5.68 -21.32
N PRO A 303 -14.27 4.73 -21.16
CA PRO A 303 -14.02 3.50 -20.40
C PRO A 303 -13.02 2.55 -21.07
N ASP A 304 -12.70 2.77 -22.36
CA ASP A 304 -11.71 1.99 -23.10
C ASP A 304 -10.29 2.58 -22.97
N LEU A 305 -10.09 3.63 -22.17
CA LEU A 305 -8.80 4.27 -21.93
C LEU A 305 -8.36 4.09 -20.49
N SER A 306 -7.23 3.40 -20.29
CA SER A 306 -6.49 3.42 -19.04
C SER A 306 -5.00 3.44 -19.36
N ILE A 307 -4.28 4.39 -18.77
CA ILE A 307 -2.85 4.61 -18.96
C ILE A 307 -2.15 4.23 -17.65
N ILE A 308 -1.20 3.32 -17.73
CA ILE A 308 -0.31 2.99 -16.62
C ILE A 308 0.91 3.91 -16.72
N TRP A 309 1.06 4.82 -15.77
CA TRP A 309 2.29 5.57 -15.58
C TRP A 309 3.24 4.76 -14.70
N ILE A 310 4.48 4.58 -15.17
CA ILE A 310 5.56 3.95 -14.42
C ILE A 310 6.65 5.00 -14.22
N ASP A 311 6.93 5.32 -12.95
CA ASP A 311 8.19 5.98 -12.61
C ASP A 311 9.32 4.93 -12.58
N PRO A 312 10.33 5.02 -13.46
CA PRO A 312 11.45 4.09 -13.48
C PRO A 312 12.26 4.03 -12.17
N ASP A 313 12.21 5.07 -11.34
CA ASP A 313 12.93 5.13 -10.08
C ASP A 313 12.29 4.25 -8.99
N ASP A 314 10.98 4.00 -9.07
CA ASP A 314 10.27 3.08 -8.17
C ASP A 314 10.63 1.61 -8.45
N PHE A 315 11.07 1.30 -9.68
CA PHE A 315 11.42 -0.05 -10.11
C PHE A 315 12.85 -0.18 -10.65
N PRO A 316 13.89 0.07 -9.82
CA PRO A 316 15.28 0.13 -10.29
C PRO A 316 15.78 -1.20 -10.86
N LEU A 317 15.27 -2.34 -10.36
CA LEU A 317 15.61 -3.68 -10.86
C LEU A 317 14.94 -3.97 -12.20
N VAL A 318 13.70 -3.49 -12.39
CA VAL A 318 12.96 -3.64 -13.65
C VAL A 318 13.58 -2.74 -14.70
N ARG A 319 13.97 -1.50 -14.37
CA ARG A 319 14.69 -0.56 -15.24
C ARG A 319 15.93 -1.19 -15.89
N ALA A 320 16.72 -1.93 -15.10
CA ALA A 320 17.89 -2.65 -15.62
C ALA A 320 17.52 -3.75 -16.65
N SER A 321 16.32 -4.33 -16.52
CA SER A 321 15.79 -5.38 -17.40
C SER A 321 15.01 -4.83 -18.61
N THR A 322 14.30 -3.71 -18.50
CA THR A 322 13.53 -3.09 -19.59
C THR A 322 14.45 -2.54 -20.66
N HIS A 323 15.64 -2.04 -20.29
CA HIS A 323 16.71 -1.75 -21.25
C HIS A 323 17.14 -2.99 -22.08
N LEU A 324 16.83 -4.22 -21.63
CA LEU A 324 17.08 -5.47 -22.35
C LEU A 324 15.83 -6.03 -23.08
N THR A 325 14.61 -5.63 -22.70
CA THR A 325 13.33 -6.21 -23.19
C THR A 325 12.41 -5.24 -23.94
N LEU A 326 12.84 -4.00 -24.23
CA LEU A 326 12.16 -2.93 -25.00
C LEU A 326 11.55 -3.29 -26.39
N ASN A 327 11.51 -4.56 -26.80
CA ASN A 327 10.87 -5.03 -28.03
C ASN A 327 9.39 -5.44 -27.88
N GLN A 328 8.75 -5.32 -26.71
CA GLN A 328 7.36 -5.77 -26.51
C GLN A 328 6.38 -4.76 -25.91
N ILE A 329 6.80 -3.53 -25.60
CA ILE A 329 5.88 -2.48 -25.12
C ILE A 329 5.56 -1.55 -26.29
N LEU A 330 4.27 -1.37 -26.60
CA LEU A 330 3.82 -0.44 -27.62
C LEU A 330 4.00 0.98 -27.06
N LEU A 331 5.06 1.66 -27.51
CA LEU A 331 5.27 3.09 -27.25
C LEU A 331 4.33 3.88 -28.17
N LEU A 332 3.47 4.71 -27.59
CA LEU A 332 2.77 5.78 -28.33
C LEU A 332 3.66 7.02 -28.43
#